data_AF-A0A522R2K7-F1
#
_entry.id   AF-A0A522R2K7-F1
#
_cell.length_a   1.000
_cell.length_b   1.000
_cell.length_c   1.000
_cell.angle_alpha   90.00
_cell.angle_beta   90.00
_cell.angle_gamma   90.00
#
_symmetry.space_group_name_H-M   'P 1'
#
loop_
_entity.id
_entity.type
_entity.pdbx_description
1 polymer ?
#
loop_
_entity_poly.entity_id
_entity_poly.type
_entity_poly.pdbx_seq_one_letter_code
_entity_poly.pdbx_strand_id
1 'polypeptide(L)'
;MMNSEMEEFMENLHKPQMEETPYEKAFKLALLNSRKSSVIGILLIGFPAIVLFVAIGQAIFNFNILDKAFNNITSHLSLTLRAIIFFILTVGFPIIAVALNMLSITFFNYNRQQKEFNLTFKIRWWNILITLAGGILAAFFLLHLIADSLAGK
;
A
#
# COMPACT_ATOMS: atom_id res chain seq x y z
N MET A 1 -57.60 -20.13 22.28
CA MET A 1 -56.74 -21.28 21.89
C MET A 1 -55.90 -20.97 20.66
N MET A 2 -56.40 -20.28 19.63
CA MET A 2 -55.63 -19.99 18.40
C MET A 2 -54.43 -19.04 18.57
N ASN A 3 -54.43 -18.16 19.57
CA ASN A 3 -53.31 -17.22 19.79
C ASN A 3 -52.11 -17.88 20.47
N SER A 4 -52.32 -18.81 21.40
CA SER A 4 -51.23 -19.45 22.17
C SER A 4 -50.38 -20.38 21.31
N GLU A 5 -51.01 -21.12 20.40
CA GLU A 5 -50.28 -22.00 19.46
C GLU A 5 -49.47 -21.20 18.44
N MET A 6 -49.96 -20.01 18.06
CA MET A 6 -49.26 -19.13 17.12
C MET A 6 -48.07 -18.43 17.77
N GLU A 7 -48.19 -18.10 19.05
CA GLU A 7 -47.12 -17.52 19.87
C GLU A 7 -46.00 -18.56 20.12
N GLU A 8 -46.37 -19.80 20.44
CA GLU A 8 -45.44 -20.93 20.58
C GLU A 8 -44.76 -21.30 19.25
N PHE A 9 -45.47 -21.18 18.11
CA PHE A 9 -44.89 -21.37 16.79
C PHE A 9 -43.91 -20.25 16.41
N MET A 10 -44.17 -19.00 16.83
CA MET A 10 -43.26 -17.87 16.60
C MET A 10 -42.04 -17.89 17.52
N GLU A 11 -42.17 -18.36 18.76
CA GLU A 11 -41.02 -18.55 19.67
C GLU A 11 -40.11 -19.70 19.22
N ASN A 12 -40.67 -20.75 18.62
CA ASN A 12 -39.91 -21.90 18.12
C ASN A 12 -39.37 -21.74 16.68
N LEU A 13 -39.63 -20.60 16.03
CA LEU A 13 -38.97 -20.25 14.77
C LEU A 13 -37.48 -20.02 15.02
N HIS A 14 -36.69 -21.07 14.84
CA HIS A 14 -35.24 -20.97 14.78
C HIS A 14 -34.88 -19.95 13.71
N LYS A 15 -34.30 -18.81 14.13
CA LYS A 15 -33.74 -17.83 13.20
C LYS A 15 -32.86 -18.59 12.21
N PRO A 16 -33.06 -18.42 10.88
CA PRO A 16 -32.20 -19.05 9.91
C PRO A 16 -30.78 -18.59 10.23
N GLN A 17 -29.96 -19.51 10.72
CA GLN A 17 -28.55 -19.26 10.92
C GLN A 17 -28.00 -19.14 9.50
N MET A 18 -27.73 -17.91 9.07
CA MET A 18 -27.01 -17.67 7.84
C MET A 18 -25.64 -18.32 8.01
N GLU A 19 -25.47 -19.53 7.48
CA GLU A 19 -24.14 -20.12 7.33
C GLU A 19 -23.32 -19.09 6.55
N GLU A 20 -22.30 -18.51 7.19
CA GLU A 20 -21.44 -17.53 6.55
C GLU A 20 -20.91 -18.13 5.25
N THR A 21 -21.42 -17.64 4.12
CA THR A 21 -21.03 -18.17 2.82
C THR A 21 -19.51 -17.98 2.64
N PRO A 22 -18.80 -18.88 1.93
CA PRO A 22 -17.35 -18.74 1.71
C PRO A 22 -16.97 -17.38 1.08
N TYR A 23 -17.91 -16.76 0.35
CA TYR A 23 -17.78 -15.40 -0.18
C TYR A 23 -17.75 -14.31 0.90
N GLU A 24 -18.57 -14.44 1.95
CA GLU A 24 -18.64 -13.48 3.05
C GLU A 24 -17.36 -13.49 3.90
N LYS A 25 -16.80 -14.68 4.13
CA LYS A 25 -15.50 -14.87 4.78
C LYS A 25 -14.35 -14.33 3.93
N ALA A 26 -14.33 -14.63 2.64
CA ALA A 26 -13.33 -14.08 1.71
C ALA A 26 -13.41 -12.55 1.64
N PHE A 27 -14.62 -11.98 1.66
CA PHE A 27 -14.83 -10.54 1.68
C PHE A 27 -14.37 -9.90 2.99
N LYS A 28 -14.69 -10.47 4.16
CA LYS A 28 -14.18 -10.00 5.46
C LYS A 28 -12.64 -10.07 5.52
N LEU A 29 -12.04 -11.15 5.03
CA LEU A 29 -10.58 -11.29 4.94
C LEU A 29 -9.95 -10.24 4.02
N ALA A 30 -10.52 -10.01 2.84
CA ALA A 30 -10.08 -8.95 1.94
C ALA A 30 -10.23 -7.57 2.61
N LEU A 31 -11.31 -7.34 3.35
CA LEU A 31 -11.54 -6.08 4.06
C LEU A 31 -10.51 -5.84 5.17
N LEU A 32 -10.26 -6.83 6.02
CA LEU A 32 -9.31 -6.76 7.12
C LEU A 32 -7.86 -6.63 6.61
N ASN A 33 -7.51 -7.33 5.54
CA ASN A 33 -6.17 -7.25 4.96
C ASN A 33 -5.93 -5.89 4.28
N SER A 34 -6.95 -5.31 3.64
CA SER A 34 -6.83 -4.01 2.97
C SER A 34 -6.59 -2.82 3.92
N ARG A 35 -7.09 -2.86 5.17
CA ARG A 35 -6.79 -1.81 6.17
C ARG A 35 -5.32 -1.81 6.56
N LYS A 36 -4.73 -2.98 6.77
CA LYS A 36 -3.30 -3.13 7.07
C LYS A 36 -2.44 -2.73 5.87
N SER A 37 -2.84 -3.11 4.66
CA SER A 37 -2.15 -2.73 3.41
C SER A 37 -2.09 -1.21 3.21
N SER A 38 -3.18 -0.49 3.51
CA SER A 38 -3.21 0.98 3.39
C SER A 38 -2.25 1.67 4.37
N VAL A 39 -2.17 1.22 5.62
CA VAL A 39 -1.21 1.76 6.60
C VAL A 39 0.24 1.51 6.20
N ILE A 40 0.54 0.29 5.72
CA ILE A 40 1.88 -0.05 5.23
C ILE A 40 2.22 0.80 4.00
N GLY A 41 1.26 1.03 3.11
CA GLY A 41 1.39 1.94 1.97
C GLY A 41 1.71 3.37 2.37
N ILE A 42 0.99 3.92 3.37
CA ILE A 42 1.26 5.26 3.91
C ILE A 42 2.67 5.32 4.50
N LEU A 43 3.10 4.30 5.23
CA LEU A 43 4.44 4.26 5.82
C LEU A 43 5.54 4.22 4.75
N LEU A 44 5.37 3.36 3.73
CA LEU A 44 6.31 3.19 2.62
C LEU A 44 6.47 4.45 1.77
N ILE A 45 5.43 5.29 1.67
CA ILE A 45 5.50 6.60 0.98
C ILE A 45 5.95 7.71 1.90
N GLY A 46 5.51 7.69 3.16
CA GLY A 46 5.82 8.71 4.15
C GLY A 46 7.32 8.82 4.36
N PHE A 47 8.03 7.70 4.43
CA PHE A 47 9.48 7.70 4.61
C PHE A 47 10.25 8.44 3.49
N PRO A 48 10.15 8.06 2.20
CA PRO A 48 10.81 8.78 1.11
C PRO A 48 10.32 10.22 0.95
N ALA A 49 9.04 10.50 1.25
CA ALA A 49 8.54 11.88 1.25
C ALA A 49 9.23 12.75 2.30
N ILE A 50 9.38 12.24 3.54
CA ILE A 50 10.10 12.94 4.62
C ILE A 50 11.56 13.17 4.22
N VAL A 51 12.24 12.16 3.66
CA VAL A 51 13.62 12.29 3.16
C VAL A 51 13.72 13.41 2.12
N LEU A 52 12.77 13.49 1.18
CA LEU A 52 12.72 14.54 0.17
C LEU A 52 12.48 15.92 0.78
N PHE A 53 11.54 16.05 1.73
CA PHE A 53 11.31 17.31 2.46
C PHE A 53 12.55 17.80 3.20
N VAL A 54 13.27 16.90 3.88
CA VAL A 54 14.51 17.23 4.58
C VAL A 54 15.61 17.60 3.59
N ALA A 55 15.73 16.90 2.46
CA ALA A 55 16.71 17.22 1.41
C ALA A 55 16.47 18.61 0.80
N ILE A 56 15.21 18.97 0.53
CA ILE A 56 14.83 20.32 0.08
C ILE A 56 15.18 21.35 1.16
N GLY A 57 14.84 21.08 2.42
CA GLY A 57 15.19 21.94 3.55
C GLY A 57 16.70 22.14 3.66
N GLN A 58 17.49 21.08 3.53
CA GLN A 58 18.95 21.13 3.50
C GLN A 58 19.46 22.01 2.35
N ALA A 59 18.87 21.91 1.15
CA ALA A 59 19.27 22.73 0.01
C ALA A 59 18.95 24.23 0.21
N ILE A 60 17.85 24.56 0.90
CA ILE A 60 17.45 25.96 1.15
C ILE A 60 18.28 26.57 2.29
N PHE A 61 18.47 25.82 3.39
CA PHE A 61 19.06 26.32 4.62
C PHE A 61 20.55 25.97 4.78
N ASN A 62 21.16 25.25 3.82
CA ASN A 62 22.56 24.82 3.80
C ASN A 62 23.01 24.00 5.04
N PHE A 63 22.14 23.12 5.57
CA PHE A 63 22.47 22.24 6.69
C PHE A 63 22.64 20.78 6.28
N ASN A 64 23.77 20.15 6.58
CA ASN A 64 24.09 18.77 6.14
C ASN A 64 23.58 17.67 7.09
N ILE A 65 22.35 17.79 7.60
CA ILE A 65 21.82 16.86 8.62
C ILE A 65 21.57 15.47 8.02
N LEU A 66 21.00 15.42 6.82
CA LEU A 66 20.65 14.15 6.17
C LEU A 66 21.89 13.36 5.80
N ASP A 67 22.89 14.05 5.23
CA ASP A 67 24.19 13.44 4.92
C ASP A 67 24.90 12.94 6.17
N LYS A 68 24.91 13.71 7.26
CA LYS A 68 25.53 13.29 8.53
C LYS A 68 24.82 12.08 9.14
N ALA A 69 23.49 12.11 9.21
CA ALA A 69 22.70 11.00 9.74
C ALA A 69 22.90 9.73 8.91
N PHE A 70 22.85 9.85 7.58
CA PHE A 70 23.04 8.72 6.69
C PHE A 70 24.48 8.19 6.77
N ASN A 71 25.49 9.07 6.76
CA ASN A 71 26.90 8.70 6.95
C ASN A 71 27.13 7.97 8.27
N ASN A 72 26.53 8.43 9.38
CA ASN A 72 26.71 7.78 10.67
C ASN A 72 26.14 6.35 10.70
N ILE A 73 25.01 6.12 10.05
CA ILE A 73 24.35 4.80 10.01
C ILE A 73 25.08 3.85 9.06
N THR A 74 25.57 4.36 7.93
CA THR A 74 26.17 3.54 6.86
C THR A 74 27.69 3.65 6.79
N SER A 75 28.35 4.19 7.80
CA SER A 75 29.81 4.46 7.81
C SER A 75 30.65 3.19 7.61
N HIS A 76 30.11 2.04 8.03
CA HIS A 76 30.74 0.72 7.89
C HIS A 76 30.49 0.06 6.52
N LEU A 77 29.67 0.67 5.66
CA LEU A 77 29.29 0.10 4.36
C LEU A 77 30.12 0.72 3.22
N SER A 78 30.35 -0.07 2.18
CA SER A 78 30.99 0.44 0.96
C SER A 78 30.11 1.47 0.25
N LEU A 79 30.73 2.39 -0.51
CA LEU A 79 30.03 3.44 -1.25
C LEU A 79 28.92 2.87 -2.16
N THR A 80 29.20 1.75 -2.83
CA THR A 80 28.25 1.06 -3.72
C THR A 80 27.03 0.56 -2.96
N LEU A 81 27.23 -0.10 -1.81
CA LEU A 81 26.12 -0.60 -0.99
C LEU A 81 25.28 0.56 -0.44
N ARG A 82 25.94 1.64 -0.05
CA ARG A 82 25.26 2.85 0.42
C ARG A 82 24.38 3.48 -0.65
N ALA A 83 24.88 3.59 -1.88
CA ALA A 83 24.10 4.08 -3.02
C ALA A 83 22.90 3.17 -3.34
N ILE A 84 23.09 1.84 -3.31
CA ILE A 84 22.00 0.87 -3.51
C ILE A 84 20.93 1.00 -2.43
N ILE A 85 21.32 1.09 -1.15
CA ILE A 85 20.36 1.26 -0.04
C ILE A 85 19.57 2.55 -0.20
N PHE A 86 20.26 3.66 -0.54
CA PHE A 86 19.60 4.94 -0.78
C PHE A 86 18.61 4.86 -1.94
N PHE A 87 19.00 4.23 -3.05
CA PHE A 87 18.13 4.01 -4.21
C PHE A 87 16.90 3.16 -3.83
N ILE A 88 17.08 2.06 -3.10
CA ILE A 88 15.96 1.21 -2.67
C ILE A 88 15.01 1.98 -1.74
N LEU A 89 15.53 2.80 -0.83
CA LEU A 89 14.71 3.59 0.09
C LEU A 89 13.94 4.71 -0.61
N THR A 90 14.54 5.36 -1.60
CA THR A 90 13.95 6.52 -2.27
C THR A 90 13.07 6.15 -3.47
N VAL A 91 13.42 5.09 -4.20
CA VAL A 91 12.71 4.64 -5.41
C VAL A 91 11.98 3.33 -5.17
N GLY A 92 12.65 2.36 -4.55
CA GLY A 92 12.07 1.04 -4.29
C GLY A 92 10.85 1.08 -3.38
N PHE A 93 10.91 1.85 -2.28
CA PHE A 93 9.80 1.95 -1.33
C PHE A 93 8.53 2.55 -1.95
N PRO A 94 8.58 3.68 -2.69
CA PRO A 94 7.42 4.18 -3.44
C PRO A 94 6.87 3.16 -4.44
N ILE A 95 7.71 2.45 -5.19
CA ILE A 95 7.27 1.42 -6.15
C ILE A 95 6.53 0.28 -5.43
N ILE A 96 7.07 -0.21 -4.32
CA ILE A 96 6.43 -1.26 -3.52
C ILE A 96 5.10 -0.74 -2.95
N ALA A 97 5.04 0.52 -2.51
CA ALA A 97 3.80 1.12 -2.02
C ALA A 97 2.72 1.17 -3.12
N VAL A 98 3.09 1.59 -4.33
CA VAL A 98 2.20 1.58 -5.51
C VAL A 98 1.71 0.16 -5.79
N ALA A 99 2.62 -0.82 -5.82
CA ALA A 99 2.26 -2.22 -6.09
C ALA A 99 1.28 -2.77 -5.04
N LEU A 100 1.54 -2.55 -3.74
CA LEU A 100 0.67 -3.00 -2.65
C LEU A 100 -0.70 -2.31 -2.69
N ASN A 101 -0.76 -1.01 -2.98
CA ASN A 101 -2.02 -0.27 -3.06
C ASN A 101 -2.84 -0.65 -4.29
N MET A 102 -2.18 -0.90 -5.42
CA MET A 102 -2.82 -1.41 -6.63
C MET A 102 -3.38 -2.82 -6.41
N LEU A 103 -2.66 -3.69 -5.70
CA LEU A 103 -3.14 -5.02 -5.32
C LEU A 103 -4.36 -4.95 -4.38
N SER A 104 -4.43 -3.92 -3.53
CA SER A 104 -5.60 -3.70 -2.66
C SER A 104 -6.81 -3.12 -3.41
N ILE A 105 -6.63 -2.52 -4.59
CA ILE A 105 -7.73 -1.99 -5.41
C ILE A 105 -8.28 -3.10 -6.32
N THR A 106 -7.43 -4.01 -6.77
CA THR A 106 -7.78 -5.02 -7.78
C THR A 106 -7.98 -6.39 -7.14
N PHE A 107 -9.22 -6.89 -7.13
CA PHE A 107 -9.50 -8.27 -6.73
C PHE A 107 -9.60 -9.14 -7.98
N PHE A 108 -8.66 -10.08 -8.11
CA PHE A 108 -8.65 -11.07 -9.19
C PHE A 108 -9.35 -12.33 -8.72
N ASN A 109 -10.48 -12.67 -9.32
CA ASN A 109 -11.13 -13.96 -9.12
C ASN A 109 -11.18 -14.73 -10.44
N TYR A 110 -10.39 -15.81 -10.52
CA TYR A 110 -10.40 -16.70 -11.67
C TYR A 110 -11.37 -17.85 -11.42
N ASN A 111 -12.52 -17.83 -12.08
CA ASN A 111 -13.47 -18.93 -12.00
C ASN A 111 -13.07 -20.03 -12.98
N ARG A 112 -12.35 -21.04 -12.49
CA ARG A 112 -11.86 -22.17 -13.30
C ARG A 112 -12.98 -23.01 -13.92
N GLN A 113 -14.18 -23.03 -13.33
CA GLN A 113 -15.33 -23.80 -13.85
C GLN A 113 -16.00 -23.11 -15.05
N GLN A 114 -16.05 -21.78 -15.04
CA GLN A 114 -16.65 -21.00 -16.14
C GLN A 114 -15.62 -20.45 -17.14
N LYS A 115 -14.31 -20.62 -16.86
CA LYS A 115 -13.19 -19.99 -17.61
C LYS A 115 -13.32 -18.47 -17.70
N GLU A 116 -13.89 -17.85 -16.68
CA GLU A 116 -14.11 -16.41 -16.62
C GLU A 116 -13.10 -15.74 -15.68
N PHE A 117 -12.55 -14.62 -16.15
CA PHE A 117 -11.74 -13.71 -15.35
C PHE A 117 -12.62 -12.60 -14.80
N ASN A 118 -13.00 -12.72 -13.54
CA ASN A 118 -13.76 -11.68 -12.86
C ASN A 118 -12.78 -10.71 -12.20
N LEU A 119 -12.64 -9.53 -12.80
CA LEU A 119 -11.83 -8.43 -12.31
C LEU A 119 -12.74 -7.44 -11.58
N THR A 120 -12.62 -7.36 -10.25
CA THR A 120 -13.40 -6.40 -9.46
C THR A 120 -12.49 -5.27 -8.99
N PHE A 121 -12.79 -4.04 -9.42
CA PHE A 121 -12.10 -2.84 -8.96
C PHE A 121 -12.83 -2.21 -7.78
N LYS A 122 -12.22 -2.23 -6.60
CA LYS A 122 -12.75 -1.55 -5.42
C LYS A 122 -12.09 -0.18 -5.29
N ILE A 123 -12.77 0.85 -5.79
CA ILE A 123 -12.31 2.24 -5.71
C ILE A 123 -12.25 2.66 -4.23
N ARG A 124 -11.03 2.96 -3.76
CA ARG A 124 -10.78 3.58 -2.45
C ARG A 124 -9.87 4.78 -2.64
N TRP A 125 -10.42 5.97 -2.39
CA TRP A 125 -9.72 7.25 -2.60
C TRP A 125 -8.35 7.31 -1.91
N TRP A 126 -8.23 6.77 -0.69
CA TRP A 126 -6.95 6.71 0.02
C TRP A 126 -5.89 5.89 -0.73
N ASN A 127 -6.25 4.71 -1.24
CA ASN A 127 -5.31 3.88 -1.99
C ASN A 127 -4.92 4.55 -3.32
N ILE A 128 -5.87 5.23 -3.98
CA ILE A 128 -5.59 5.98 -5.21
C ILE A 128 -4.59 7.11 -4.94
N LEU A 129 -4.81 7.87 -3.86
CA LEU A 129 -3.93 8.98 -3.48
C LEU A 129 -2.51 8.47 -3.15
N ILE A 130 -2.40 7.37 -2.41
CA ILE A 130 -1.13 6.71 -2.10
C ILE A 130 -0.44 6.26 -3.40
N THR A 131 -1.14 5.55 -4.28
CA THR A 131 -0.58 5.13 -5.59
C THR A 131 -0.11 6.32 -6.42
N LEU A 132 -0.88 7.41 -6.45
CA LEU A 132 -0.54 8.59 -7.24
C LEU A 132 0.66 9.35 -6.65
N ALA A 133 0.68 9.56 -5.33
CA ALA A 133 1.80 10.19 -4.63
C ALA A 133 3.09 9.35 -4.75
N GLY A 134 2.98 8.03 -4.59
CA GLY A 134 4.11 7.11 -4.72
C GLY A 134 4.64 7.06 -6.16
N GLY A 135 3.74 7.07 -7.15
CA GLY A 135 4.10 7.16 -8.56
C GLY A 135 4.83 8.46 -8.90
N ILE A 136 4.35 9.60 -8.40
CA ILE A 136 5.02 10.90 -8.59
C ILE A 136 6.41 10.89 -7.96
N LEU A 137 6.55 10.40 -6.73
CA LEU A 137 7.86 10.32 -6.05
C LEU A 137 8.83 9.41 -6.80
N ALA A 138 8.39 8.21 -7.18
CA ALA A 138 9.21 7.28 -7.94
C ALA A 138 9.66 7.89 -9.27
N ALA A 139 8.72 8.52 -10.01
CA ALA A 139 9.02 9.17 -11.28
C ALA A 139 10.00 10.34 -11.09
N PHE A 140 9.83 11.17 -10.06
CA PHE A 140 10.72 12.27 -9.76
C PHE A 140 12.16 11.79 -9.53
N PHE A 141 12.35 10.78 -8.68
CA PHE A 141 13.69 10.24 -8.40
C PHE A 141 14.29 9.51 -9.61
N LEU A 142 13.50 8.76 -10.37
CA LEU A 142 13.97 8.10 -11.60
C LEU A 142 14.39 9.12 -12.66
N LEU A 143 13.60 10.16 -12.87
CA LEU A 143 13.94 11.24 -13.80
C LEU A 143 15.19 11.98 -13.35
N HIS A 144 15.36 12.23 -12.06
CA HIS A 144 16.57 12.84 -11.52
C HIS A 144 17.81 11.96 -11.78
N LEU A 145 17.72 10.66 -11.51
CA LEU A 145 18.81 9.71 -11.78
C LEU A 145 19.15 9.60 -13.27
N ILE A 146 18.13 9.57 -14.13
CA ILE A 146 18.31 9.56 -15.59
C ILE A 146 18.97 10.87 -16.04
N ALA A 147 18.54 12.01 -15.48
CA ALA A 147 19.11 13.31 -15.79
C ALA A 147 20.58 13.40 -15.36
N ASP A 148 20.93 12.91 -14.17
CA ASP A 148 22.32 12.86 -13.69
C ASP A 148 23.17 11.94 -14.58
N SER A 149 22.65 10.76 -14.93
CA SER A 149 23.31 9.81 -15.83
C SER A 149 23.51 10.38 -17.24
N LEU A 150 22.57 11.18 -17.76
CA LEU A 150 22.67 11.84 -19.07
C LEU A 150 23.59 13.07 -19.01
N ALA A 151 23.62 13.77 -17.88
CA ALA A 151 24.49 14.93 -17.66
C ALA A 151 25.96 14.54 -17.44
N GLY A 152 26.28 13.24 -17.39
CA GLY A 152 27.65 12.73 -17.29
C GLY A 152 28.34 13.06 -15.96
N LYS A 153 27.56 13.24 -14.89
CA LYS A 153 28.07 13.40 -13.52
C LYS A 153 27.97 12.11 -12.74
#